data_AF-A0A437Q8X5-F1
#
_entry.id   AF-A0A437Q8X5-F1
#
_cell.length_a   1.000
_cell.length_b   1.000
_cell.length_c   1.000
_cell.angle_alpha   90.00
_cell.angle_beta   90.00
_cell.angle_gamma   90.00
#
_symmetry.space_group_name_H-M   'P 1'
#
loop_
_entity.id
_entity.type
_entity.pdbx_description
1 polymer ?
#
loop_
_entity_poly.entity_id
_entity_poly.type
_entity_poly.pdbx_seq_one_letter_code
_entity_poly.pdbx_strand_id
1 'polypeptide(L)'
;MQRSAVVQFSSSTYRAQAGFTIIELVVVIALLGVLSAVALPRFIDVTDDARKSVLTAMAGTLSTTATLVHAQLVIEQKAHLAASNVVIDGSNVDTVYGYPNAFSSIRTAVNADIQPYGRNSNNSEHDWVYQLIRISGRSGIDVTHGSVVGDAPAPTPQSTNCYVRYFQATATTPYAVELETSGC
;
A
#
# COMPACT_ATOMS: atom_id res chain seq x y z
N MET A 1 -0.63 89.66 11.31
CA MET A 1 -1.70 89.08 12.15
C MET A 1 -2.18 87.80 11.50
N GLN A 2 -2.43 86.77 12.32
CA GLN A 2 -2.91 85.41 12.00
C GLN A 2 -1.87 84.41 11.49
N ARG A 3 -1.87 83.15 11.95
CA ARG A 3 -2.16 82.50 13.24
C ARG A 3 -1.81 81.02 13.00
N SER A 4 -0.97 80.47 13.86
CA SER A 4 -0.90 79.06 14.26
C SER A 4 -1.08 77.96 13.20
N ALA A 5 0.03 77.32 12.82
CA ALA A 5 0.01 75.93 12.35
C ALA A 5 -0.13 75.01 13.57
N VAL A 6 -1.27 74.33 13.69
CA VAL A 6 -1.53 73.31 14.71
C VAL A 6 -0.99 71.98 14.19
N VAL A 7 0.08 71.46 14.81
CA VAL A 7 0.52 70.08 14.63
C VAL A 7 -0.41 69.18 15.43
N GLN A 8 -1.32 68.47 14.76
CA GLN A 8 -2.15 67.43 15.39
C GLN A 8 -1.30 66.17 15.62
N PHE A 9 -0.93 65.92 16.87
CA PHE A 9 -0.45 64.61 17.29
C PHE A 9 -1.64 63.64 17.34
N SER A 10 -1.76 62.79 16.33
CA SER A 10 -2.67 61.63 16.37
C SER A 10 -2.17 60.65 17.43
N SER A 11 -2.95 60.44 18.48
CA SER A 11 -2.66 59.47 19.54
C SER A 11 -2.91 58.04 19.06
N SER A 12 -1.84 57.31 18.76
CA SER A 12 -1.88 55.86 18.55
C SER A 12 -2.26 55.15 19.85
N THR A 13 -3.49 54.67 19.95
CA THR A 13 -3.94 53.82 21.06
C THR A 13 -3.18 52.48 21.01
N TYR A 14 -2.16 52.33 21.84
CA TYR A 14 -1.46 51.05 22.03
C TYR A 14 -2.46 50.05 22.62
N ARG A 15 -2.98 49.14 21.79
CA ARG A 15 -3.75 47.99 22.30
C ARG A 15 -2.77 47.15 23.11
N ALA A 16 -3.01 47.01 24.41
CA ALA A 16 -2.23 46.12 25.25
C ALA A 16 -2.37 44.69 24.70
N GLN A 17 -1.33 44.19 24.03
CA GLN A 17 -1.22 42.79 23.67
C GLN A 17 -1.07 42.02 24.99
N ALA A 18 -2.12 41.31 25.41
CA ALA A 18 -2.02 40.36 26.50
C ALA A 18 -1.05 39.25 26.05
N GLY A 19 0.21 39.36 26.48
CA GLY A 19 1.23 38.36 26.20
C GLY A 19 0.90 37.06 26.91
N PHE A 20 1.05 35.94 26.19
CA PHE A 20 1.00 34.61 26.78
C PHE A 20 2.08 34.49 27.85
N THR A 21 1.76 33.94 29.01
CA THR A 21 2.76 33.81 30.07
C THR A 21 3.75 32.68 29.72
N ILE A 22 5.02 32.84 30.09
CA ILE A 22 6.05 31.82 29.80
C ILE A 22 5.67 30.48 30.46
N ILE A 23 5.04 30.50 31.63
CA ILE A 23 4.58 29.29 32.32
C ILE A 23 3.51 28.53 31.52
N GLU A 24 2.63 29.24 30.82
CA GLU A 24 1.58 28.65 29.99
C GLU A 24 2.20 27.86 28.83
N LEU A 25 3.26 28.40 28.21
CA LEU A 25 4.00 27.69 27.18
C LEU A 25 4.73 26.46 27.76
N VAL A 26 5.35 26.58 28.94
CA VAL A 26 6.09 25.49 29.58
C VAL A 26 5.17 24.34 29.97
N VAL A 27 3.99 24.62 30.54
CA VAL A 27 3.03 23.59 30.91
C VAL A 27 2.47 22.88 29.67
N VAL A 28 2.20 23.61 28.59
CA VAL A 28 1.68 23.02 27.34
C VAL A 28 2.67 22.04 26.73
N ILE A 29 3.96 22.40 26.58
CA ILE A 29 4.95 21.48 26.02
C ILE A 29 5.22 20.29 26.95
N ALA A 30 5.13 20.48 28.27
CA ALA A 30 5.24 19.38 29.24
C ALA A 30 4.08 18.39 29.11
N LEU A 31 2.84 18.89 28.98
CA LEU A 31 1.66 18.06 28.76
C LEU A 31 1.70 17.33 27.42
N LEU A 32 2.07 18.03 26.34
CA LEU A 32 2.27 17.41 25.03
C LEU A 32 3.37 16.34 25.08
N GLY A 33 4.44 16.55 25.86
CA GLY A 33 5.48 15.54 26.08
C GLY A 33 4.95 14.24 26.70
N VAL A 34 4.13 14.34 27.75
CA VAL A 34 3.54 13.16 28.41
C VAL A 34 2.55 12.43 27.50
N LEU A 35 1.66 13.16 26.83
CA LEU A 35 0.70 12.57 25.88
C LEU A 35 1.40 11.87 24.71
N SER A 36 2.48 12.46 24.20
CA SER A 36 3.25 11.89 23.11
C SER A 36 3.95 10.59 23.53
N ALA A 37 4.51 10.54 24.74
CA ALA A 37 5.23 9.37 25.25
C ALA A 37 4.33 8.11 25.35
N VAL A 38 3.04 8.27 25.66
CA VAL A 38 2.10 7.14 25.76
C VAL A 38 1.41 6.80 24.42
N ALA A 39 1.26 7.78 23.52
CA ALA A 39 0.58 7.58 22.25
C ALA A 39 1.49 6.97 21.17
N LEU A 40 2.78 7.31 21.16
CA LEU A 40 3.71 6.91 20.10
C LEU A 40 3.87 5.38 19.95
N PRO A 41 4.03 4.58 21.03
CA PRO A 41 4.19 3.13 20.87
C PRO A 41 2.97 2.47 20.21
N ARG A 42 1.76 2.87 20.62
CA ARG A 42 0.50 2.34 20.08
C ARG A 42 0.30 2.69 18.61
N PHE A 43 0.78 3.85 18.17
CA PHE A 43 0.63 4.28 16.78
C PHE A 43 1.43 3.40 15.82
N ILE A 44 2.62 2.94 16.22
CA ILE A 44 3.46 2.05 15.41
C ILE A 44 2.80 0.68 15.25
N ASP A 45 2.34 0.07 16.34
CA ASP A 45 1.68 -1.25 16.31
C ASP A 45 0.46 -1.28 15.38
N VAL A 46 -0.36 -0.21 15.39
CA VAL A 46 -1.54 -0.10 14.53
C VAL A 46 -1.18 -0.06 13.04
N THR A 47 -0.04 0.53 12.67
CA THR A 47 0.38 0.56 11.26
C THR A 47 0.79 -0.82 10.76
N ASP A 48 1.45 -1.62 11.59
CA ASP A 48 1.86 -2.98 11.23
C ASP A 48 0.66 -3.93 11.18
N ASP A 49 -0.27 -3.81 12.13
CA ASP A 49 -1.55 -4.53 12.08
C ASP A 49 -2.38 -4.14 10.85
N ALA A 50 -2.38 -2.87 10.47
CA ALA A 50 -3.03 -2.41 9.24
C ALA A 50 -2.40 -3.07 8.01
N ARG A 51 -1.08 -3.14 7.89
CA ARG A 51 -0.39 -3.82 6.78
C ARG A 51 -0.72 -5.31 6.71
N LYS A 52 -0.69 -6.00 7.86
CA LYS A 52 -1.09 -7.42 7.98
C LYS A 52 -2.52 -7.64 7.51
N SER A 53 -3.43 -6.74 7.88
CA SER A 53 -4.84 -6.82 7.48
C SER A 53 -5.01 -6.66 5.96
N VAL A 54 -4.26 -5.74 5.34
CA VAL A 54 -4.31 -5.53 3.88
C VAL A 54 -3.76 -6.74 3.14
N LEU A 55 -2.62 -7.30 3.56
CA LEU A 55 -2.07 -8.52 2.96
C LEU A 55 -3.03 -9.71 3.09
N THR A 56 -3.69 -9.84 4.24
CA THR A 56 -4.72 -10.87 4.45
C THR A 56 -5.92 -10.66 3.53
N ALA A 57 -6.38 -9.41 3.35
CA ALA A 57 -7.44 -9.07 2.42
C ALA A 57 -7.04 -9.39 0.97
N MET A 58 -5.81 -9.04 0.57
CA MET A 58 -5.26 -9.36 -0.75
C MET A 58 -5.21 -10.87 -0.99
N ALA A 59 -4.79 -11.68 0.00
CA ALA A 59 -4.80 -13.13 -0.08
C ALA A 59 -6.22 -13.70 -0.31
N GLY A 60 -7.22 -13.15 0.39
CA GLY A 60 -8.63 -13.48 0.22
C GLY A 60 -9.14 -13.14 -1.18
N THR A 61 -8.81 -11.94 -1.68
CA THR A 61 -9.16 -11.51 -3.03
C THR A 61 -8.54 -12.41 -4.09
N LEU A 62 -7.23 -12.70 -3.97
CA LEU A 62 -6.52 -13.62 -4.87
C LEU A 62 -7.20 -15.00 -4.96
N SER A 63 -7.56 -15.57 -3.81
CA SER A 63 -8.22 -16.87 -3.74
C SER A 63 -9.61 -16.85 -4.36
N THR A 64 -10.37 -15.78 -4.09
CA THR A 64 -11.72 -15.58 -4.60
C THR A 64 -11.70 -15.40 -6.11
N THR A 65 -10.85 -14.53 -6.65
CA THR A 65 -10.70 -14.31 -8.09
C THR A 65 -10.27 -15.59 -8.80
N ALA A 66 -9.29 -16.32 -8.27
CA ALA A 66 -8.84 -17.57 -8.87
C ALA A 66 -10.00 -18.59 -8.99
N THR A 67 -10.84 -18.67 -7.96
CA THR A 67 -12.01 -19.56 -7.94
C THR A 67 -13.09 -19.11 -8.92
N LEU A 68 -13.37 -17.81 -9.01
CA LEU A 68 -14.37 -17.27 -9.94
C LEU A 68 -13.98 -17.49 -11.41
N VAL A 69 -12.72 -17.18 -11.74
CA VAL A 69 -12.16 -17.41 -13.08
C VAL A 69 -12.21 -18.90 -13.43
N HIS A 70 -11.89 -19.76 -12.47
CA HIS A 70 -11.98 -21.20 -12.65
C HIS A 70 -13.40 -21.67 -12.93
N ALA A 71 -14.39 -21.20 -12.16
CA ALA A 71 -15.78 -21.55 -12.37
C ALA A 71 -16.27 -21.19 -13.79
N GLN A 72 -15.89 -20.02 -14.31
CA GLN A 72 -16.22 -19.63 -15.68
C GLN A 72 -15.57 -20.56 -16.72
N LEU A 73 -14.29 -20.89 -16.55
CA LEU A 73 -13.59 -21.78 -17.49
C LEU A 73 -14.09 -23.22 -17.43
N VAL A 74 -14.64 -23.68 -16.31
CA VAL A 74 -15.30 -24.99 -16.23
C VAL A 74 -16.57 -25.00 -17.08
N ILE A 75 -17.37 -23.92 -17.03
CA ILE A 75 -18.57 -23.77 -17.87
C ILE A 75 -18.20 -23.74 -19.36
N GLU A 76 -17.11 -23.04 -19.71
CA GLU A 76 -16.60 -22.99 -21.07
C GLU A 76 -15.85 -24.27 -21.51
N GLN A 77 -15.72 -25.27 -20.64
CA GLN A 77 -14.95 -26.50 -20.85
C GLN A 77 -13.46 -26.26 -21.18
N LYS A 78 -12.90 -25.12 -20.76
CA LYS A 78 -11.51 -24.71 -21.01
C LYS A 78 -10.60 -24.87 -19.80
N ALA A 79 -11.13 -25.23 -18.64
CA ALA A 79 -10.36 -25.33 -17.39
C ALA A 79 -9.18 -26.31 -17.44
N HIS A 80 -9.17 -27.27 -18.38
CA HIS A 80 -8.09 -28.25 -18.54
C HIS A 80 -6.94 -27.76 -19.45
N LEU A 81 -7.12 -26.63 -20.14
CA LEU A 81 -6.16 -26.15 -21.13
C LEU A 81 -4.93 -25.55 -20.46
N ALA A 82 -3.75 -25.87 -20.98
CA ALA A 82 -2.47 -25.34 -20.50
C ALA A 82 -2.36 -23.81 -20.64
N ALA A 83 -3.02 -23.25 -21.65
CA ALA A 83 -3.18 -21.81 -21.83
C ALA A 83 -4.56 -21.54 -22.44
N SER A 84 -5.28 -20.58 -21.87
CA SER A 84 -6.56 -20.12 -22.38
C SER A 84 -6.83 -18.69 -21.93
N ASN A 85 -7.97 -18.13 -22.33
CA ASN A 85 -8.45 -16.84 -21.85
C ASN A 85 -9.95 -16.88 -21.58
N VAL A 86 -10.37 -16.05 -20.64
CA VAL A 86 -11.78 -15.72 -20.36
C VAL A 86 -11.94 -14.20 -20.34
N VAL A 87 -13.10 -13.70 -20.74
CA VAL A 87 -13.41 -12.27 -20.67
C VAL A 87 -14.22 -12.00 -19.40
N ILE A 88 -13.70 -11.18 -18.51
CA ILE A 88 -14.37 -10.73 -17.28
C ILE A 88 -14.47 -9.22 -17.35
N ASP A 89 -15.69 -8.68 -17.25
CA ASP A 89 -15.96 -7.24 -17.31
C ASP A 89 -15.32 -6.54 -18.52
N GLY A 90 -15.36 -7.21 -19.69
CA GLY A 90 -14.77 -6.71 -20.94
C GLY A 90 -13.24 -6.80 -21.01
N SER A 91 -12.58 -7.35 -19.99
CA SER A 91 -11.12 -7.52 -19.93
C SER A 91 -10.73 -8.97 -20.16
N ASN A 92 -9.71 -9.20 -20.98
CA ASN A 92 -9.13 -10.53 -21.16
C ASN A 92 -8.31 -10.94 -19.93
N VAL A 93 -8.65 -12.10 -19.39
CA VAL A 93 -7.95 -12.78 -18.30
C VAL A 93 -7.30 -14.02 -18.88
N ASP A 94 -5.99 -13.97 -19.04
CA ASP A 94 -5.16 -15.10 -19.42
C ASP A 94 -5.11 -16.10 -18.26
N THR A 95 -5.25 -17.37 -18.63
CA THR A 95 -5.37 -18.46 -17.68
C THR A 95 -4.48 -19.63 -18.05
N VAL A 96 -4.11 -20.40 -17.04
CA VAL A 96 -3.24 -21.57 -17.11
C VAL A 96 -3.88 -22.65 -16.26
N TYR A 97 -4.26 -23.77 -16.89
CA TYR A 97 -4.97 -24.89 -16.27
C TYR A 97 -6.19 -24.44 -15.44
N GLY A 98 -6.98 -23.54 -16.01
CA GLY A 98 -8.24 -23.10 -15.42
C GLY A 98 -8.11 -22.03 -14.33
N TYR A 99 -6.93 -21.47 -14.08
CA TYR A 99 -6.73 -20.40 -13.11
C TYR A 99 -6.00 -19.21 -13.74
N PRO A 100 -6.10 -17.99 -13.19
CA PRO A 100 -5.36 -16.83 -13.71
C PRO A 100 -3.86 -17.10 -13.82
N ASN A 101 -3.23 -16.60 -14.88
CA ASN A 101 -1.77 -16.61 -14.96
C ASN A 101 -1.15 -15.69 -13.88
N ALA A 102 0.12 -15.93 -13.53
CA ALA A 102 0.81 -15.13 -12.52
C ALA A 102 1.28 -13.74 -13.00
N PHE A 103 1.00 -13.36 -14.25
CA PHE A 103 1.66 -12.22 -14.92
C PHE A 103 0.73 -11.03 -15.14
N SER A 104 -0.19 -11.17 -16.09
CA SER A 104 -1.07 -10.10 -16.55
C SER A 104 -2.37 -10.08 -15.75
N SER A 105 -2.89 -11.25 -15.42
CA SER A 105 -4.31 -11.39 -15.09
C SER A 105 -4.60 -11.45 -13.60
N ILE A 106 -3.77 -12.15 -12.82
CA ILE A 106 -3.95 -12.15 -11.37
C ILE A 106 -3.57 -10.79 -10.74
N ARG A 107 -2.64 -10.04 -11.35
CA ARG A 107 -2.22 -8.72 -10.87
C ARG A 107 -3.39 -7.72 -10.83
N THR A 108 -4.20 -7.69 -11.89
CA THR A 108 -5.36 -6.81 -12.00
C THR A 108 -6.38 -7.04 -10.89
N ALA A 109 -6.40 -8.26 -10.30
CA ALA A 109 -7.30 -8.60 -9.22
C ALA A 109 -6.86 -8.09 -7.85
N VAL A 110 -5.56 -7.89 -7.63
CA VAL A 110 -5.04 -7.47 -6.30
C VAL A 110 -5.20 -5.97 -6.09
N ASN A 111 -4.85 -5.15 -7.09
CA ASN A 111 -5.16 -3.72 -7.23
C ASN A 111 -4.42 -3.19 -8.50
N ALA A 112 -5.02 -2.25 -9.23
CA ALA A 112 -4.41 -1.59 -10.39
C ALA A 112 -3.23 -0.65 -10.03
N ASP A 113 -3.12 -0.22 -8.76
CA ASP A 113 -2.07 0.71 -8.30
C ASP A 113 -0.79 0.00 -7.82
N ILE A 114 -0.73 -1.34 -7.87
CA ILE A 114 0.48 -2.08 -7.47
C ILE A 114 1.50 -2.00 -8.60
N GLN A 115 2.69 -1.50 -8.28
CA GLN A 115 3.77 -1.32 -9.26
C GLN A 115 4.79 -2.45 -9.20
N PRO A 116 5.54 -2.69 -10.29
CA PRO A 116 6.65 -3.63 -10.23
C PRO A 116 7.70 -3.15 -9.20
N TYR A 117 8.25 -4.11 -8.46
CA TYR A 117 9.37 -3.89 -7.56
C TYR A 117 10.60 -3.38 -8.34
N GLY A 118 11.18 -2.27 -7.88
CA GLY A 118 12.29 -1.56 -8.53
C GLY A 118 11.91 -0.14 -8.97
N ARG A 119 12.88 0.66 -9.45
CA ARG A 119 12.60 2.06 -9.83
C ARG A 119 11.53 2.13 -10.92
N ASN A 120 10.42 2.80 -10.63
CA ASN A 120 9.53 3.31 -11.67
C ASN A 120 10.23 4.48 -12.39
N SER A 121 9.75 4.85 -13.59
CA SER A 121 10.34 5.93 -14.39
C SER A 121 10.20 7.33 -13.76
N ASN A 122 9.35 7.47 -12.74
CA ASN A 122 8.91 8.75 -12.20
C ASN A 122 9.30 8.97 -10.72
N ASN A 123 10.06 8.05 -10.12
CA ASN A 123 10.42 8.02 -8.69
C ASN A 123 9.21 8.31 -7.77
N SER A 124 8.02 7.85 -8.19
CA SER A 124 6.78 8.09 -7.46
C SER A 124 6.63 7.03 -6.37
N GLU A 125 6.25 7.50 -5.18
CA GLU A 125 6.00 6.65 -4.02
C GLU A 125 4.78 5.76 -4.30
N HIS A 126 4.98 4.45 -4.40
CA HIS A 126 3.87 3.50 -4.40
C HIS A 126 3.93 2.71 -3.10
N ASP A 127 2.78 2.61 -2.44
CA ASP A 127 2.67 1.94 -1.15
C ASP A 127 2.85 0.42 -1.28
N TRP A 128 2.36 -0.14 -2.40
CA TRP A 128 2.38 -1.57 -2.70
C TRP A 128 3.16 -1.88 -3.97
N VAL A 129 4.04 -2.87 -3.89
CA VAL A 129 4.85 -3.34 -5.01
C VAL A 129 4.75 -4.85 -5.20
N TYR A 130 4.96 -5.31 -6.43
CA TYR A 130 4.97 -6.71 -6.78
C TYR A 130 6.26 -7.18 -7.44
N GLN A 131 6.64 -8.42 -7.23
CA GLN A 131 7.73 -9.07 -7.94
C GLN A 131 7.24 -10.36 -8.62
N LEU A 132 7.58 -10.53 -9.89
CA LEU A 132 7.38 -11.81 -10.57
C LEU A 132 8.44 -12.80 -10.10
N ILE A 133 8.01 -14.00 -9.74
CA ILE A 133 8.87 -15.03 -9.19
C ILE A 133 8.73 -16.33 -9.97
N ARG A 134 9.80 -17.13 -9.94
CA ARG A 134 9.76 -18.53 -10.38
C ARG A 134 10.47 -19.38 -9.33
N ILE A 135 9.71 -20.26 -8.67
CA ILE A 135 10.22 -21.15 -7.63
C ILE A 135 9.89 -22.57 -8.04
N SER A 136 10.88 -23.45 -8.09
CA SER A 136 10.71 -24.86 -8.50
C SER A 136 10.00 -25.03 -9.85
N GLY A 137 10.27 -24.13 -10.82
CA GLY A 137 9.64 -24.15 -12.15
C GLY A 137 8.21 -23.59 -12.19
N ARG A 138 7.64 -23.18 -11.06
CA ARG A 138 6.30 -22.60 -10.96
C ARG A 138 6.37 -21.09 -10.95
N SER A 139 5.63 -20.43 -11.84
CA SER A 139 5.58 -18.97 -11.90
C SER A 139 4.60 -18.42 -10.86
N GLY A 140 4.94 -17.28 -10.28
CA GLY A 140 4.14 -16.63 -9.25
C GLY A 140 4.39 -15.14 -9.19
N ILE A 141 3.68 -14.49 -8.28
CA ILE A 141 3.79 -13.08 -7.97
C ILE A 141 3.81 -12.91 -6.45
N ASP A 142 4.76 -12.14 -5.95
CA ASP A 142 4.82 -11.70 -4.56
C ASP A 142 4.39 -10.24 -4.49
N VAL A 143 3.54 -9.89 -3.54
CA VAL A 143 3.10 -8.53 -3.26
C VAL A 143 3.45 -8.18 -1.83
N THR A 144 4.09 -7.03 -1.63
CA THR A 144 4.52 -6.50 -0.33
C THR A 144 4.20 -5.01 -0.25
N HIS A 145 4.11 -4.50 0.97
CA HIS A 145 4.24 -3.07 1.21
C HIS A 145 5.71 -2.67 1.01
N GLY A 146 5.98 -1.58 0.30
CA GLY A 146 7.33 -1.11 0.08
C GLY A 146 7.39 -0.03 -0.99
N SER A 147 8.07 1.08 -0.68
CA SER A 147 8.18 2.22 -1.57
C SER A 147 9.52 2.26 -2.31
N VAL A 148 9.48 2.60 -3.59
CA VAL A 148 10.65 2.84 -4.45
C VAL A 148 11.06 4.31 -4.36
N VAL A 149 11.50 4.75 -3.18
CA VAL A 149 12.07 6.10 -3.00
C VAL A 149 13.59 5.99 -2.85
N GLY A 150 14.31 6.47 -3.87
CA GLY A 150 15.76 6.68 -3.78
C GLY A 150 16.64 5.53 -4.27
N ASP A 151 17.93 5.81 -4.41
CA ASP A 151 18.91 4.93 -5.09
C ASP A 151 19.23 3.61 -4.36
N ALA A 152 18.67 3.38 -3.17
CA ALA A 152 18.77 2.11 -2.48
C ALA A 152 17.71 1.13 -3.04
N PRO A 153 18.07 -0.11 -3.40
CA PRO A 153 17.06 -1.10 -3.71
C PRO A 153 16.17 -1.27 -2.47
N ALA A 154 14.87 -0.97 -2.61
CA ALA A 154 13.87 -1.32 -1.59
C ALA A 154 14.08 -2.80 -1.21
N PRO A 155 13.88 -3.24 0.04
CA PRO A 155 13.99 -4.67 0.35
C PRO A 155 13.02 -5.47 -0.54
N THR A 156 13.50 -6.56 -1.15
CA THR A 156 12.63 -7.43 -1.96
C THR A 156 11.48 -7.95 -1.09
N PRO A 157 10.29 -8.23 -1.66
CA PRO A 157 9.15 -8.81 -0.92
C PRO A 157 9.53 -9.98 -0.02
N GLN A 158 10.48 -10.80 -0.46
CA GLN A 158 10.94 -11.98 0.27
C GLN A 158 11.89 -11.65 1.43
N SER A 159 12.65 -10.57 1.32
CA SER A 159 13.59 -10.16 2.38
C SER A 159 12.90 -9.53 3.60
N THR A 160 11.67 -9.05 3.43
CA THR A 160 10.87 -8.46 4.51
C THR A 160 10.08 -9.50 5.30
N ASN A 161 9.93 -10.75 4.84
CA ASN A 161 8.98 -11.72 5.41
C ASN A 161 7.57 -11.12 5.64
N CYS A 162 7.15 -10.20 4.76
CA CYS A 162 5.88 -9.50 4.84
C CYS A 162 5.26 -9.42 3.45
N TYR A 163 4.70 -10.53 2.97
CA TYR A 163 4.17 -10.61 1.61
C TYR A 163 3.00 -11.59 1.48
N VAL A 164 2.21 -11.37 0.44
CA VAL A 164 1.28 -12.35 -0.10
C VAL A 164 1.82 -12.86 -1.43
N ARG A 165 1.79 -14.17 -1.62
CA ARG A 165 2.29 -14.85 -2.81
C ARG A 165 1.16 -15.59 -3.50
N TYR A 166 1.07 -15.43 -4.81
CA TYR A 166 0.24 -16.27 -5.66
C TYR A 166 1.13 -17.10 -6.59
N PHE A 167 0.89 -18.41 -6.63
CA PHE A 167 1.45 -19.28 -7.64
C PHE A 167 0.38 -19.75 -8.62
N GLN A 168 0.64 -19.59 -9.92
CA GLN A 168 -0.27 -20.11 -10.94
C GLN A 168 -0.36 -21.64 -10.90
N ALA A 169 -1.44 -22.19 -11.44
CA ALA A 169 -1.57 -23.64 -11.58
C ALA A 169 -0.58 -24.22 -12.61
N THR A 170 -0.33 -25.52 -12.51
CA THR A 170 0.40 -26.32 -13.49
C THR A 170 -0.45 -27.52 -13.89
N ALA A 171 0.03 -28.36 -14.81
CA ALA A 171 -0.68 -29.57 -15.22
C ALA A 171 -1.02 -30.51 -14.06
N THR A 172 -0.23 -30.49 -12.99
CA THR A 172 -0.33 -31.44 -11.87
C THR A 172 -0.50 -30.79 -10.51
N THR A 173 -0.35 -29.45 -10.41
CA THR A 173 -0.46 -28.73 -9.13
C THR A 173 -1.48 -27.60 -9.27
N PRO A 174 -2.51 -27.53 -8.41
CA PRO A 174 -3.47 -26.42 -8.41
C PRO A 174 -2.80 -25.10 -8.03
N TYR A 175 -3.47 -23.96 -8.27
CA TYR A 175 -3.00 -22.66 -7.80
C TYR A 175 -2.78 -22.65 -6.28
N ALA A 176 -1.96 -21.74 -5.78
CA ALA A 176 -1.72 -21.58 -4.34
C ALA A 176 -1.62 -20.10 -4.00
N VAL A 177 -2.15 -19.74 -2.82
CA VAL A 177 -1.97 -18.43 -2.20
C VAL A 177 -1.31 -18.66 -0.85
N GLU A 178 -0.16 -18.03 -0.64
CA GLU A 178 0.64 -18.13 0.57
C GLU A 178 0.74 -16.73 1.20
N LEU A 179 0.66 -16.64 2.52
CA LEU A 179 0.76 -15.40 3.27
C LEU A 179 1.87 -15.54 4.31
N GLU A 180 2.81 -14.61 4.30
CA GLU A 180 3.91 -14.51 5.25
C GLU A 180 3.87 -13.11 5.88
N THR A 181 3.75 -13.06 7.21
CA THR A 181 3.55 -11.80 7.95
C THR A 181 4.50 -11.63 9.12
N SER A 182 5.48 -12.53 9.29
CA SER A 182 6.40 -12.51 10.44
C SER A 182 7.35 -11.32 10.46
N GLY A 183 7.58 -10.66 9.33
CA GLY A 183 8.35 -9.41 9.24
C GLY A 183 7.53 -8.18 8.87
N CYS A 184 6.20 -8.30 8.98
CA CYS A 184 5.32 -7.15 9.19
C CYS A 184 5.29 -6.84 10.70
#